data_AF-A0A4P1QQ79-F1
#
_entry.id   AF-A0A4P1QQ79-F1
#
_cell.length_a   1.000
_cell.length_b   1.000
_cell.length_c   1.000
_cell.angle_alpha   90.00
_cell.angle_beta   90.00
_cell.angle_gamma   90.00
#
_symmetry.space_group_name_H-M   'P 1'
#
loop_
_entity.id
_entity.type
_entity.pdbx_description
1 polymer ?
#
loop_
_entity_poly.entity_id
_entity_poly.type
_entity_poly.pdbx_seq_one_letter_code
_entity_poly.pdbx_strand_id
1 'polypeptide(L)'
;METKNKFTEGADGKGEEGTGKEEKKGREGRRRRGRSVTNDEDDSVAKMKAAEEALEEKQKQKPSFELSGKLAAETNRFRGVTLLFNEPPEARKPDIKWRLYVFKAGEVLNEPLYIHRQSCYLFGRERRVADIPTDHPSCSKQHAVIQFRQVENEEPDGTVSKQIRPYIMDLGSTNKTFVNESPIEPQRYYELRERDTIKFAENMYYYMRTQSGN
;
A
#
# COMPACT_ATOMS: atom_id res chain seq x y z
N MET A 1 29.84 37.56 24.55
CA MET A 1 29.24 38.72 23.84
C MET A 1 27.87 38.25 23.35
N GLU A 2 26.81 38.15 24.15
CA GLU A 2 26.16 39.12 25.03
C GLU A 2 25.87 40.47 24.37
N THR A 3 24.59 40.68 24.00
CA THR A 3 23.72 41.87 24.14
C THR A 3 22.37 41.51 23.47
N LYS A 4 21.27 41.18 24.16
CA LYS A 4 20.30 42.00 24.94
C LYS A 4 19.42 42.97 24.12
N ASN A 5 18.09 42.73 24.24
CA ASN A 5 17.02 43.71 24.54
C ASN A 5 16.54 44.64 23.38
N LYS A 6 15.28 45.13 23.28
CA LYS A 6 14.09 45.22 24.17
C LYS A 6 12.91 45.89 23.38
N PHE A 7 11.65 45.57 23.74
CA PHE A 7 10.46 46.47 23.94
C PHE A 7 9.91 47.32 22.75
N THR A 8 8.65 47.77 22.62
CA THR A 8 7.30 47.60 23.23
C THR A 8 6.29 48.39 22.37
N GLU A 9 5.01 47.99 22.47
CA GLU A 9 3.74 48.75 22.45
C GLU A 9 3.54 50.08 21.69
N GLY A 10 2.33 50.22 21.12
CA GLY A 10 1.73 51.49 20.73
C GLY A 10 0.30 51.31 20.19
N ALA A 11 -0.69 51.39 21.09
CA ALA A 11 -2.11 51.60 20.77
C ALA A 11 -2.42 53.10 20.67
N ASP A 12 -3.45 53.46 19.89
CA ASP A 12 -4.33 54.66 19.97
C ASP A 12 -5.00 54.78 18.58
N GLY A 13 -6.32 54.89 18.37
CA GLY A 13 -7.38 55.52 19.16
C GLY A 13 -7.80 56.84 18.49
N LYS A 14 -9.03 56.91 17.93
CA LYS A 14 -9.89 58.08 17.53
C LYS A 14 -10.72 57.72 16.28
N GLY A 15 -12.00 58.03 16.14
CA GLY A 15 -12.99 58.78 16.93
C GLY A 15 -14.31 58.85 16.13
N GLU A 16 -15.44 58.93 16.85
CA GLU A 16 -16.81 59.10 16.35
C GLU A 16 -17.11 60.52 15.84
N GLU A 17 -18.11 60.62 14.94
CA GLU A 17 -19.20 61.64 14.83
C GLU A 17 -19.80 61.52 13.40
N GLY A 18 -21.08 61.64 13.09
CA GLY A 18 -22.28 62.05 13.81
C GLY A 18 -23.27 62.69 12.84
N THR A 19 -24.49 62.13 12.75
CA THR A 19 -25.80 62.78 12.45
C THR A 19 -26.17 63.30 11.05
N GLY A 20 -27.44 63.04 10.69
CA GLY A 20 -28.17 63.70 9.60
C GLY A 20 -29.52 63.04 9.30
N LYS A 21 -30.59 63.48 10.00
CA LYS A 21 -31.99 63.09 9.75
C LYS A 21 -32.54 63.83 8.52
N GLU A 22 -33.51 63.23 7.81
CA GLU A 22 -34.71 63.95 7.35
C GLU A 22 -35.88 62.99 7.02
N GLU A 23 -37.02 63.23 7.66
CA GLU A 23 -38.34 62.67 7.35
C GLU A 23 -38.98 63.42 6.18
N LYS A 24 -39.87 62.76 5.41
CA LYS A 24 -41.22 63.31 5.16
C LYS A 24 -42.25 62.28 4.72
N LYS A 25 -43.44 62.51 5.27
CA LYS A 25 -44.68 61.73 5.33
C LYS A 25 -45.47 61.70 4.00
N GLY A 26 -46.35 60.70 3.89
CA GLY A 26 -47.67 60.89 3.26
C GLY A 26 -48.49 59.62 2.98
N ARG A 27 -49.35 59.25 3.95
CA ARG A 27 -50.79 58.86 3.87
C ARG A 27 -51.32 58.08 2.64
N GLU A 28 -52.34 57.24 2.70
CA GLU A 28 -53.20 56.54 3.69
C GLU A 28 -54.26 55.85 2.80
N GLY A 29 -54.59 54.57 3.01
CA GLY A 29 -55.56 53.87 2.15
C GLY A 29 -56.09 52.58 2.77
N ARG A 30 -57.31 52.65 3.29
CA ARG A 30 -57.98 51.70 4.20
C ARG A 30 -58.66 50.51 3.47
N ARG A 31 -58.83 49.42 4.24
CA ARG A 31 -60.02 48.51 4.35
C ARG A 31 -60.20 47.32 3.37
N ARG A 32 -60.17 46.07 3.89
CA ARG A 32 -61.31 45.19 4.31
C ARG A 32 -61.14 43.69 3.94
N ARG A 33 -61.34 42.83 4.97
CA ARG A 33 -62.04 41.52 5.04
C ARG A 33 -61.78 40.42 3.99
N GLY A 34 -61.40 39.23 4.45
CA GLY A 34 -61.56 37.96 3.72
C GLY A 34 -61.06 36.75 4.52
N ARG A 35 -61.74 35.60 4.41
CA ARG A 35 -61.74 34.41 5.27
C ARG A 35 -61.47 33.18 4.38
N SER A 36 -60.63 32.23 4.81
CA SER A 36 -60.70 30.76 4.54
C SER A 36 -59.31 30.13 4.80
N VAL A 37 -59.13 29.26 5.81
CA VAL A 37 -59.35 27.79 5.79
C VAL A 37 -58.24 27.03 5.04
N THR A 38 -57.48 26.27 5.86
CA THR A 38 -56.66 25.06 5.62
C THR A 38 -55.59 25.07 4.54
N ASN A 39 -54.35 24.75 4.95
CA ASN A 39 -53.34 24.03 4.16
C ASN A 39 -52.28 23.44 5.12
N ASP A 40 -52.69 22.51 5.99
CA ASP A 40 -51.79 21.76 6.90
C ASP A 40 -51.19 20.50 6.23
N GLU A 41 -51.51 20.26 4.95
CA GLU A 41 -51.06 19.07 4.19
C GLU A 41 -49.71 19.24 3.49
N ASP A 42 -49.22 20.47 3.29
CA ASP A 42 -47.93 20.71 2.62
C ASP A 42 -46.74 20.52 3.59
N ASP A 43 -46.91 20.89 4.85
CA ASP A 43 -45.86 20.81 5.88
C ASP A 43 -45.65 19.36 6.38
N SER A 44 -46.69 18.53 6.37
CA SER A 44 -46.61 17.12 6.77
C SER A 44 -45.92 16.25 5.73
N VAL A 45 -46.14 16.52 4.43
CA VAL A 45 -45.45 15.82 3.32
C VAL A 45 -43.99 16.26 3.21
N ALA A 46 -43.70 17.55 3.41
CA ALA A 46 -42.33 18.06 3.45
C ALA A 46 -41.53 17.49 4.65
N LYS A 47 -42.17 17.36 5.82
CA LYS A 47 -41.55 16.73 7.00
C LYS A 47 -41.35 15.22 6.84
N MET A 48 -42.28 14.51 6.18
CA MET A 48 -42.10 13.09 5.87
C MET A 48 -40.97 12.88 4.86
N LYS A 49 -40.87 13.73 3.83
CA LYS A 49 -39.80 13.65 2.83
C LYS A 49 -38.44 14.00 3.42
N ALA A 50 -38.36 15.04 4.27
CA ALA A 50 -37.14 15.38 5.01
C ALA A 50 -36.77 14.32 6.06
N ALA A 51 -37.75 13.66 6.68
CA ALA A 51 -37.50 12.55 7.60
C ALA A 51 -37.07 11.28 6.86
N GLU A 52 -37.60 11.02 5.66
CA GLU A 52 -37.25 9.90 4.78
C GLU A 52 -35.83 10.08 4.21
N GLU A 53 -35.49 11.29 3.77
CA GLU A 53 -34.16 11.67 3.28
C GLU A 53 -33.12 11.67 4.41
N ALA A 54 -33.50 12.10 5.63
CA ALA A 54 -32.65 11.98 6.83
C ALA A 54 -32.55 10.54 7.36
N LEU A 55 -33.55 9.68 7.13
CA LEU A 55 -33.48 8.25 7.42
C LEU A 55 -32.64 7.52 6.37
N GLU A 56 -32.65 7.94 5.10
CA GLU A 56 -31.81 7.46 4.01
C GLU A 56 -30.34 7.88 4.15
N GLU A 57 -30.04 9.12 4.53
CA GLU A 57 -28.66 9.51 4.89
C GLU A 57 -28.13 8.73 6.11
N LYS A 58 -29.05 8.29 6.98
CA LYS A 58 -28.76 7.46 8.15
C LYS A 58 -28.91 5.96 7.87
N GLN A 59 -29.26 5.56 6.63
CA GLN A 59 -29.25 4.15 6.21
C GLN A 59 -27.79 3.69 6.15
N LYS A 60 -27.32 3.25 7.32
CA LYS A 60 -26.34 2.20 7.53
C LYS A 60 -25.15 2.34 6.59
N GLN A 61 -24.14 3.10 7.03
CA GLN A 61 -22.79 2.58 6.90
C GLN A 61 -22.81 1.18 7.53
N LYS A 62 -23.01 0.16 6.69
CA LYS A 62 -22.88 -1.22 7.10
C LYS A 62 -21.49 -1.32 7.73
N PRO A 63 -21.35 -1.91 8.92
CA PRO A 63 -20.03 -2.13 9.48
C PRO A 63 -19.16 -2.81 8.41
N SER A 64 -18.10 -2.11 7.97
CA SER A 64 -17.15 -2.70 7.03
C SER A 64 -16.34 -3.71 7.84
N PHE A 65 -16.72 -4.98 7.74
CA PHE A 65 -15.93 -6.09 8.28
C PHE A 65 -14.74 -6.43 7.37
N GLU A 66 -14.51 -5.62 6.32
CA GLU A 66 -13.26 -5.66 5.59
C GLU A 66 -12.12 -5.27 6.54
N LEU A 67 -11.06 -6.07 6.53
CA LEU A 67 -9.86 -5.82 7.30
C LEU A 67 -9.37 -4.39 7.01
N SER A 68 -9.53 -3.48 7.96
CA SER A 68 -9.08 -2.10 7.77
C SER A 68 -7.57 -2.13 7.52
N GLY A 69 -7.16 -1.74 6.31
CA GLY A 69 -5.76 -1.83 5.86
C GLY A 69 -4.77 -1.02 6.70
N LYS A 70 -5.25 -0.21 7.67
CA LYS A 70 -4.41 0.52 8.62
C LYS A 70 -3.63 -0.40 9.57
N LEU A 71 -4.24 -1.50 10.02
CA LEU A 71 -3.56 -2.45 10.91
C LEU A 71 -2.42 -3.20 10.21
N ALA A 72 -2.66 -3.71 9.00
CA ALA A 72 -1.61 -4.36 8.20
C ALA A 72 -0.49 -3.38 7.82
N ALA A 73 -0.82 -2.10 7.61
CA ALA A 73 0.16 -1.07 7.33
C ALA A 73 0.98 -0.62 8.55
N GLU A 74 0.51 -0.81 9.78
CA GLU A 74 1.28 -0.47 10.99
C GLU A 74 2.25 -1.58 11.41
N THR A 75 1.87 -2.85 11.26
CA THR A 75 2.71 -3.98 11.69
C THR A 75 3.95 -4.18 10.80
N ASN A 76 3.92 -3.73 9.54
CA ASN A 76 4.92 -4.08 8.52
C ASN A 76 5.55 -2.88 7.79
N ARG A 77 5.80 -1.77 8.49
CA ARG A 77 6.56 -0.65 7.90
C ARG A 77 8.05 -0.85 8.07
N PHE A 78 8.75 -1.12 6.97
CA PHE A 78 10.20 -1.08 6.94
C PHE A 78 10.68 0.18 6.22
N ARG A 79 11.47 1.00 6.93
CA ARG A 79 12.03 2.27 6.40
C ARG A 79 10.96 3.16 5.74
N GLY A 80 9.74 3.22 6.30
CA GLY A 80 8.65 4.06 5.78
C GLY A 80 7.87 3.48 4.59
N VAL A 81 8.15 2.24 4.17
CA VAL A 81 7.42 1.51 3.12
C VAL A 81 6.74 0.30 3.75
N THR A 82 5.47 0.07 3.43
CA THR A 82 4.75 -1.13 3.87
C THR A 82 5.22 -2.34 3.08
N LEU A 83 5.73 -3.37 3.77
CA LEU A 83 6.11 -4.65 3.17
C LEU A 83 4.86 -5.49 2.87
N LEU A 84 4.81 -6.05 1.66
CA LEU A 84 3.73 -6.93 1.23
C LEU A 84 3.93 -8.38 1.70
N PHE A 85 5.16 -8.73 2.07
CA PHE A 85 5.57 -10.09 2.39
C PHE A 85 6.08 -10.20 3.82
N ASN A 86 5.76 -11.32 4.47
CA ASN A 86 6.30 -11.73 5.76
C ASN A 86 6.96 -13.09 5.62
N GLU A 87 8.15 -13.23 6.22
CA GLU A 87 8.81 -14.53 6.27
C GLU A 87 7.98 -15.52 7.07
N PRO A 88 7.78 -16.75 6.55
CA PRO A 88 7.03 -17.76 7.26
C PRO A 88 7.87 -18.39 8.39
N PRO A 89 7.26 -19.05 9.38
CA PRO A 89 7.98 -19.60 10.54
C PRO A 89 9.02 -20.69 10.17
N GLU A 90 8.83 -21.35 9.03
CA GLU A 90 9.76 -22.32 8.44
C GLU A 90 10.94 -21.69 7.67
N ALA A 91 11.04 -20.35 7.65
CA ALA A 91 12.14 -19.63 7.03
C ALA A 91 13.48 -20.01 7.68
N ARG A 92 14.43 -20.51 6.90
CA ARG A 92 15.77 -20.88 7.37
C ARG A 92 16.81 -20.47 6.35
N LYS A 93 18.00 -20.10 6.83
CA LYS A 93 19.15 -19.78 5.96
C LYS A 93 19.70 -21.08 5.35
N PRO A 94 19.93 -21.15 4.04
CA PRO A 94 20.45 -22.35 3.41
C PRO A 94 21.93 -22.59 3.75
N ASP A 95 22.30 -23.86 3.90
CA ASP A 95 23.71 -24.27 4.04
C ASP A 95 24.42 -24.33 2.66
N ILE A 96 23.64 -24.59 1.60
CA ILE A 96 24.12 -24.65 0.22
C ILE A 96 24.38 -23.25 -0.32
N LYS A 97 25.50 -23.07 -1.02
CA LYS A 97 25.87 -21.79 -1.65
C LYS A 97 25.11 -21.58 -2.97
N TRP A 98 23.93 -20.97 -2.87
CA TRP A 98 23.15 -20.52 -4.02
C TRP A 98 23.66 -19.21 -4.62
N ARG A 99 23.71 -19.15 -5.95
CA ARG A 99 24.11 -18.00 -6.75
C ARG A 99 23.08 -17.73 -7.85
N LEU A 100 22.79 -16.46 -8.09
CA LEU A 100 22.05 -16.01 -9.28
C LEU A 100 22.99 -15.34 -10.26
N TYR A 101 22.95 -15.80 -11.50
CA TYR A 101 23.59 -15.13 -12.62
C TYR A 101 22.55 -14.26 -13.31
N VAL A 102 22.83 -12.96 -13.40
CA VAL A 102 21.87 -11.99 -13.94
C VAL A 102 22.26 -11.66 -15.37
N PHE A 103 21.27 -11.72 -16.25
CA PHE A 103 21.41 -11.37 -17.65
C PHE A 103 20.50 -10.17 -17.92
N LYS A 104 21.07 -9.07 -18.42
CA LYS A 104 20.34 -7.86 -18.78
C LYS A 104 20.67 -7.49 -20.21
N ALA A 105 19.66 -7.33 -21.06
CA ALA A 105 19.83 -6.95 -22.47
C ALA A 105 20.81 -7.85 -23.26
N GLY A 106 20.89 -9.13 -22.91
CA GLY A 106 21.81 -10.09 -23.54
C GLY A 106 23.24 -10.09 -22.97
N GLU A 107 23.55 -9.17 -22.05
CA GLU A 107 24.83 -9.13 -21.35
C GLU A 107 24.75 -9.83 -19.99
N VAL A 108 25.79 -10.59 -19.66
CA VAL A 108 25.95 -11.21 -18.34
C VAL A 108 26.55 -10.16 -17.41
N LEU A 109 25.90 -9.90 -16.28
CA LEU A 109 26.53 -9.12 -15.22
C LEU A 109 27.72 -9.92 -14.66
N ASN A 110 28.90 -9.29 -14.65
CA ASN A 110 30.17 -9.95 -14.32
C ASN A 110 30.18 -10.63 -12.94
N GLU A 111 29.44 -10.09 -11.97
CA GLU A 111 29.39 -10.63 -10.61
C GLU A 111 28.06 -11.34 -10.32
N PRO A 112 28.10 -12.62 -9.89
CA PRO A 112 26.89 -13.34 -9.49
C PRO A 112 26.38 -12.82 -8.14
N LEU A 113 25.05 -12.84 -7.96
CA LEU A 113 24.42 -12.48 -6.70
C LEU A 113 24.41 -13.67 -5.75
N TYR A 114 24.96 -13.49 -4.54
CA TYR A 114 24.99 -14.52 -3.50
C TYR A 114 23.69 -14.53 -2.71
N ILE A 115 22.78 -15.46 -3.04
CA ILE A 115 21.48 -15.57 -2.38
C ILE A 115 21.45 -16.58 -1.23
N HIS A 116 22.59 -16.96 -0.65
CA HIS A 116 22.65 -17.94 0.45
C HIS A 116 22.94 -17.33 1.83
N ARG A 117 23.11 -16.00 1.91
CA ARG A 117 23.55 -15.32 3.14
C ARG A 117 22.41 -15.04 4.12
N GLN A 118 21.18 -14.94 3.61
CA GLN A 118 19.92 -14.65 4.29
C GLN A 118 18.87 -15.72 3.97
N SER A 119 17.77 -15.75 4.72
CA SER A 119 16.61 -16.63 4.49
C SER A 119 15.65 -16.11 3.42
N CYS A 120 15.60 -14.80 3.19
CA CYS A 120 14.72 -14.17 2.22
C CYS A 120 15.46 -13.11 1.40
N TYR A 121 15.03 -12.92 0.15
CA TYR A 121 15.48 -11.84 -0.74
C TYR A 121 14.30 -11.26 -1.50
N LEU A 122 14.10 -9.95 -1.36
CA LEU A 122 13.07 -9.22 -2.09
C LEU A 122 13.62 -8.59 -3.37
N PHE A 123 12.95 -8.89 -4.48
CA PHE A 123 13.20 -8.32 -5.81
C PHE A 123 12.21 -7.20 -6.07
N GLY A 124 12.70 -6.07 -6.57
CA GLY A 124 11.83 -4.98 -6.98
C GLY A 124 12.58 -3.70 -7.33
N ARG A 125 11.83 -2.68 -7.71
CA ARG A 125 12.37 -1.35 -8.02
C ARG A 125 12.65 -0.49 -6.79
N GLU A 126 11.96 -0.75 -5.68
CA GLU A 126 12.04 0.09 -4.49
C GLU A 126 13.29 -0.25 -3.68
N ARG A 127 14.41 0.41 -3.98
CA ARG A 127 15.73 0.18 -3.33
C ARG A 127 15.74 0.34 -1.80
N ARG A 128 14.76 1.03 -1.21
CA ARG A 128 14.65 1.18 0.25
C ARG A 128 14.38 -0.15 0.94
N VAL A 129 13.64 -1.05 0.27
CA VAL A 129 13.19 -2.34 0.80
C VAL A 129 13.70 -3.54 0.02
N ALA A 130 14.05 -3.38 -1.26
CA ALA A 130 14.54 -4.48 -2.09
C ALA A 130 15.99 -4.83 -1.77
N ASP A 131 16.23 -6.09 -1.45
CA ASP A 131 17.58 -6.64 -1.30
C ASP A 131 18.30 -6.74 -2.64
N ILE A 132 17.56 -7.11 -3.69
CA ILE A 132 18.06 -7.22 -5.05
C ILE A 132 17.27 -6.24 -5.93
N PRO A 133 17.85 -5.05 -6.22
CA PRO A 133 17.20 -4.07 -7.06
C PRO A 133 17.16 -4.56 -8.51
N THR A 134 15.96 -4.56 -9.11
CA THR A 134 15.80 -4.92 -10.52
C THR A 134 16.16 -3.76 -11.46
N ASP A 135 15.90 -2.52 -11.01
CA ASP A 135 16.10 -1.27 -11.75
C ASP A 135 15.47 -1.29 -13.16
N HIS A 136 14.38 -2.03 -13.34
CA HIS A 136 13.69 -2.15 -14.62
C HIS A 136 12.28 -1.52 -14.51
N PRO A 137 11.86 -0.64 -15.45
CA PRO A 137 10.57 0.05 -15.36
C PRO A 137 9.37 -0.90 -15.36
N SER A 138 9.47 -2.01 -16.11
CA SER A 138 8.43 -3.06 -16.14
C SER A 138 8.33 -3.90 -14.86
N CYS A 139 9.26 -3.78 -13.90
CA CYS A 139 9.10 -4.45 -12.62
C CYS A 139 8.20 -3.64 -11.67
N SER A 140 7.71 -4.29 -10.63
CA SER A 140 6.93 -3.63 -9.57
C SER A 140 7.85 -3.13 -8.45
N LYS A 141 7.32 -2.29 -7.54
CA LYS A 141 8.10 -1.77 -6.39
C LYS A 141 8.64 -2.91 -5.52
N GLN A 142 7.75 -3.82 -5.15
CA GLN A 142 8.04 -5.15 -4.62
C GLN A 142 7.43 -6.12 -5.65
N HIS A 143 8.26 -6.93 -6.30
CA HIS A 143 7.87 -7.75 -7.46
C HIS A 143 7.73 -9.22 -7.09
N ALA A 144 8.80 -9.80 -6.53
CA ALA A 144 8.82 -11.18 -6.11
C ALA A 144 9.77 -11.34 -4.92
N VAL A 145 9.64 -12.44 -4.20
CA VAL A 145 10.57 -12.84 -3.13
C VAL A 145 11.09 -14.24 -3.40
N ILE A 146 12.36 -14.46 -3.11
CA ILE A 146 12.91 -15.80 -2.93
C ILE A 146 13.00 -16.05 -1.43
N GLN A 147 12.29 -17.07 -0.97
CA GLN A 147 12.27 -17.52 0.42
C GLN A 147 12.89 -18.91 0.51
N PHE A 148 13.91 -19.07 1.34
CA PHE A 148 14.43 -20.37 1.74
C PHE A 148 13.58 -20.92 2.87
N ARG A 149 13.04 -22.12 2.67
CA ARG A 149 12.15 -22.81 3.61
C ARG A 149 12.73 -24.16 3.96
N GLN A 150 12.67 -24.54 5.23
CA GLN A 150 12.96 -25.90 5.65
C GLN A 150 11.76 -26.79 5.35
N VAL A 151 12.00 -27.83 4.56
CA VAL A 151 11.00 -28.81 4.16
C VAL A 151 11.44 -30.18 4.67
N GLU A 152 10.51 -30.91 5.26
CA GLU A 152 10.69 -32.30 5.64
C GLU A 152 10.36 -33.16 4.42
N ASN A 153 11.31 -34.00 4.02
CA ASN A 153 11.15 -34.93 2.91
C ASN A 153 11.27 -36.35 3.45
N GLU A 154 10.32 -37.21 3.08
CA GLU A 154 10.37 -38.62 3.41
C GLU A 154 11.26 -39.32 2.38
N GLU A 155 12.32 -39.96 2.87
CA GLU A 155 13.19 -40.77 2.04
C GLU A 155 12.58 -42.17 1.83
N PRO A 156 12.98 -42.89 0.76
CA PRO A 156 12.41 -44.19 0.42
C PRO A 156 12.58 -45.28 1.50
N ASP A 157 13.49 -45.05 2.45
CA ASP A 157 13.76 -45.90 3.60
C ASP A 157 12.83 -45.62 4.81
N GLY A 158 11.94 -44.63 4.70
CA GLY A 158 11.05 -44.17 5.76
C GLY A 158 11.69 -43.15 6.71
N THR A 159 12.93 -42.72 6.45
CA THR A 159 13.61 -41.71 7.24
C THR A 159 13.15 -40.32 6.81
N VAL A 160 12.90 -39.42 7.77
CA VAL A 160 12.55 -38.02 7.47
C VAL A 160 13.83 -37.18 7.44
N SER A 161 14.18 -36.64 6.27
CA SER A 161 15.29 -35.70 6.13
C SER A 161 14.79 -34.26 6.05
N LYS A 162 15.53 -33.35 6.70
CA LYS A 162 15.24 -31.91 6.70
C LYS A 162 16.13 -31.25 5.68
N GLN A 163 15.54 -30.62 4.66
CA GLN A 163 16.26 -29.94 3.61
C GLN A 163 15.77 -28.50 3.47
N ILE A 164 16.69 -27.57 3.23
CA ILE A 164 16.35 -26.16 3.00
C ILE A 164 16.30 -25.94 1.50
N ARG A 165 15.12 -25.57 0.99
CA ARG A 165 14.87 -25.37 -0.45
C ARG A 165 14.45 -23.93 -0.75
N PRO A 166 14.92 -23.36 -1.88
CA PRO A 166 14.45 -22.06 -2.33
C PRO A 166 13.05 -22.17 -2.93
N TYR A 167 12.20 -21.21 -2.58
CA TYR A 167 10.89 -21.01 -3.20
C TYR A 167 10.80 -19.57 -3.70
N ILE A 168 10.18 -19.37 -4.86
CA ILE A 168 9.80 -18.06 -5.36
C ILE A 168 8.31 -17.81 -5.15
N MET A 169 7.96 -16.57 -4.82
CA MET A 169 6.59 -16.10 -4.77
C MET A 169 6.52 -14.74 -5.46
N ASP A 170 5.59 -14.61 -6.40
CA ASP A 170 5.23 -13.32 -6.99
C ASP A 170 4.31 -12.55 -6.03
N LEU A 171 4.59 -11.27 -5.80
CA LEU A 171 3.88 -10.43 -4.82
C LEU A 171 2.69 -9.67 -5.43
N GLY A 172 2.08 -10.20 -6.50
CA GLY A 172 1.04 -9.51 -7.26
C GLY A 172 1.64 -8.49 -8.22
N SER A 173 2.71 -8.87 -8.91
CA SER A 173 3.41 -7.97 -9.82
C SER A 173 2.61 -7.67 -11.09
N THR A 174 2.85 -6.49 -11.69
CA THR A 174 2.09 -6.02 -12.86
C THR A 174 2.35 -6.88 -14.10
N ASN A 175 3.61 -7.26 -14.32
CA ASN A 175 4.03 -8.02 -15.51
C ASN A 175 4.24 -9.51 -15.23
N LYS A 176 3.83 -9.98 -14.05
CA LYS A 176 4.01 -11.34 -13.55
C LYS A 176 5.47 -11.74 -13.42
N THR A 177 5.67 -12.86 -12.74
CA THR A 177 6.95 -13.57 -12.68
C THR A 177 6.85 -14.82 -13.55
N PHE A 178 7.93 -15.15 -14.23
CA PHE A 178 8.05 -16.38 -15.02
C PHE A 178 9.17 -17.24 -14.47
N VAL A 179 8.93 -18.55 -14.39
CA VAL A 179 9.93 -19.57 -14.07
C VAL A 179 9.99 -20.54 -15.25
N ASN A 180 11.17 -20.73 -15.82
CA ASN A 180 11.38 -21.57 -17.01
C ASN A 180 10.38 -21.25 -18.13
N GLU A 181 10.26 -19.96 -18.46
CA GLU A 181 9.33 -19.41 -19.47
C GLU A 181 7.83 -19.55 -19.17
N SER A 182 7.47 -20.20 -18.07
CA SER A 182 6.07 -20.37 -17.65
C SER A 182 5.69 -19.34 -16.58
N PRO A 183 4.56 -18.62 -16.74
CA PRO A 183 4.10 -17.68 -15.72
C PRO A 183 3.66 -18.43 -14.46
N ILE A 184 4.03 -17.89 -13.30
CA ILE A 184 3.59 -18.42 -12.00
C ILE A 184 2.41 -17.62 -11.45
N GLU A 185 1.61 -18.25 -10.59
CA GLU A 185 0.50 -17.58 -9.91
C GLU A 185 1.03 -16.62 -8.83
N PRO A 186 0.40 -15.44 -8.67
CA PRO A 186 0.73 -14.53 -7.57
C PRO A 186 0.39 -15.16 -6.22
N GLN A 187 1.12 -14.74 -5.18
CA GLN A 187 0.90 -15.13 -3.77
C GLN A 187 1.00 -16.64 -3.50
N ARG A 188 1.66 -17.39 -4.38
CA ARG A 188 1.90 -18.82 -4.22
C ARG A 188 3.39 -19.14 -4.28
N TYR A 189 3.84 -20.05 -3.42
CA TYR A 189 5.21 -20.53 -3.44
C TYR A 189 5.42 -21.58 -4.53
N TYR A 190 6.44 -21.37 -5.36
CA TYR A 190 6.93 -22.32 -6.36
C TYR A 190 8.35 -22.73 -5.99
N GLU A 191 8.60 -24.03 -5.91
CA GLU A 191 9.94 -24.56 -5.63
C GLU A 191 10.88 -24.22 -6.78
N LEU A 192 12.04 -23.69 -6.44
CA LEU A 192 13.11 -23.41 -7.38
C LEU A 192 14.17 -24.51 -7.30
N ARG A 193 14.71 -24.88 -8.45
CA ARG A 193 15.76 -25.90 -8.60
C ARG A 193 17.01 -25.30 -9.21
N GLU A 194 18.09 -26.07 -9.15
CA GLU A 194 19.29 -25.71 -9.90
C GLU A 194 18.97 -25.66 -11.39
N ARG A 195 19.53 -24.68 -12.09
CA ARG A 195 19.37 -24.41 -13.53
C ARG A 195 18.03 -23.80 -13.92
N ASP A 196 17.16 -23.50 -12.96
CA ASP A 196 15.94 -22.75 -13.24
C ASP A 196 16.27 -21.32 -13.67
N THR A 197 15.44 -20.81 -14.58
CA THR A 197 15.51 -19.43 -15.07
C THR A 197 14.31 -18.65 -14.58
N ILE A 198 14.54 -17.54 -13.90
CA ILE A 198 13.50 -16.62 -13.42
C ILE A 198 13.52 -15.37 -14.29
N LYS A 199 12.36 -14.90 -14.73
CA LYS A 199 12.22 -13.71 -15.56
C LYS A 199 11.16 -12.78 -14.99
N PHE A 200 11.53 -11.51 -14.82
CA PHE A 200 10.65 -10.44 -14.33
C PHE A 200 10.31 -9.41 -15.41
N ALA A 201 11.08 -9.39 -16.50
CA ALA A 201 10.90 -8.48 -17.63
C ALA A 201 11.49 -9.10 -18.91
N GLU A 202 11.10 -8.59 -20.09
CA GLU A 202 11.42 -9.19 -21.39
C GLU A 202 12.91 -9.49 -21.61
N ASN A 203 13.79 -8.58 -21.19
CA ASN A 203 15.24 -8.66 -21.40
C ASN A 203 16.02 -8.80 -20.09
N MET A 204 15.40 -9.34 -19.05
CA MET A 204 16.04 -9.54 -17.75
C MET A 204 15.65 -10.88 -17.15
N TYR A 205 16.64 -11.76 -17.05
CA TYR A 205 16.48 -13.08 -16.45
C TYR A 205 17.61 -13.41 -15.47
N TYR A 206 17.29 -14.26 -14.51
CA TYR A 206 18.14 -14.73 -13.43
C TYR A 206 18.27 -16.23 -13.56
N TYR A 207 19.49 -16.72 -13.66
CA TYR A 207 19.77 -18.14 -13.77
C TYR A 207 20.28 -18.69 -12.44
N MET A 208 19.65 -19.75 -11.95
CA MET A 208 19.95 -20.34 -10.65
C MET A 208 21.06 -21.38 -10.75
N ARG A 209 22.07 -21.25 -9.89
CA ARG A 209 23.11 -22.27 -9.75
C ARG A 209 23.48 -22.48 -8.30
N THR A 210 23.67 -23.73 -7.92
CA THR A 210 24.38 -24.06 -6.68
C THR A 210 25.88 -24.07 -6.98
N GLN A 211 26.70 -23.63 -6.03
CA GLN A 211 28.11 -23.95 -6.07
C GLN A 211 28.25 -25.37 -5.52
N SER A 212 28.05 -26.37 -6.39
CA SER A 212 28.52 -27.72 -6.10
C SER A 212 30.03 -27.65 -5.88
N GLY A 213 30.50 -28.24 -4.78
CA GLY A 213 31.93 -28.38 -4.53
C GLY A 213 32.57 -29.12 -5.71
N ASN A 214 33.68 -28.57 -6.21
CA ASN A 214 34.69 -29.39 -6.86
C ASN A 214 35.26 -30.37 -5.84
#